data_AF-K0AXT4-F1
#
_entry.id   AF-K0AXT4-F1
#
_cell.length_a   1.000
_cell.length_b   1.000
_cell.length_c   1.000
_cell.angle_alpha   90.00
_cell.angle_beta   90.00
_cell.angle_gamma   90.00
#
_symmetry.space_group_name_H-M   'P 1'
#
loop_
_entity.id
_entity.type
_entity.pdbx_description
1 polymer ?
#
loop_
_entity_poly.entity_id
_entity_poly.type
_entity_poly.pdbx_seq_one_letter_code
_entity_poly.pdbx_strand_id
1 'polypeptide(L)' 'MNLNTVDVLKKKILDSQEMVRDYEKHSKKIRDTEVALAFKEFAEESGMQATKLQDLLKKHESQGSK' A
#
# COMPACT_ATOMS: atom_id res chain seq x y z
N MET A 1 -21.52 -5.21 -3.77
CA MET A 1 -20.58 -6.32 -4.06
C MET A 1 -20.22 -6.96 -2.73
N ASN A 2 -20.39 -8.27 -2.59
CA ASN A 2 -19.84 -9.02 -1.45
C ASN A 2 -18.41 -9.40 -1.81
N LEU A 3 -17.44 -8.60 -1.34
CA LEU A 3 -16.02 -8.91 -1.53
C LEU A 3 -15.61 -9.95 -0.49
N ASN A 4 -14.96 -11.03 -0.93
CA ASN A 4 -14.34 -11.95 0.00
C ASN A 4 -13.00 -11.36 0.51
N THR A 5 -12.40 -12.01 1.52
CA THR A 5 -11.14 -11.54 2.12
C THR A 5 -10.00 -11.39 1.10
N VAL A 6 -9.91 -12.29 0.11
CA VAL A 6 -8.91 -12.23 -0.96
C VAL A 6 -9.10 -10.99 -1.84
N ASP A 7 -10.34 -10.69 -2.21
CA ASP A 7 -10.65 -9.51 -3.04
C ASP A 7 -10.32 -8.22 -2.31
N VAL A 8 -10.63 -8.16 -1.00
CA VAL A 8 -10.29 -7.01 -0.14
C VAL A 8 -8.78 -6.83 -0.05
N LEU A 9 -8.02 -7.91 0.17
CA LEU A 9 -6.56 -7.86 0.23
C LEU A 9 -5.96 -7.39 -1.10
N LYS A 10 -6.39 -7.97 -2.23
CA LYS A 10 -5.91 -7.57 -3.57
C LYS A 10 -6.19 -6.10 -3.85
N LYS A 11 -7.40 -5.63 -3.54
CA LYS A 11 -7.76 -4.22 -3.69
C LYS A 11 -6.86 -3.32 -2.82
N LYS A 12 -6.69 -3.65 -1.54
CA LYS A 12 -5.90 -2.81 -0.62
C LYS A 12 -4.41 -2.81 -0.92
N ILE A 13 -3.87 -3.88 -1.51
CA ILE A 13 -2.50 -3.89 -2.04
C ILE A 13 -2.37 -2.86 -3.16
N LEU A 14 -3.30 -2.85 -4.12
CA LEU A 14 -3.29 -1.88 -5.24
C LEU A 14 -3.46 -0.44 -4.75
N ASP A 15 -4.40 -0.21 -3.83
CA ASP A 15 -4.62 1.10 -3.22
C ASP A 15 -3.32 1.59 -2.53
N SER A 16 -2.66 0.74 -1.73
CA SER A 16 -1.44 1.11 -1.02
C SER A 16 -0.29 1.41 -1.98
N GLN A 17 -0.15 0.63 -3.06
CA GLN A 17 0.84 0.89 -4.11
C GLN A 17 0.56 2.18 -4.88
N GLU A 18 -0.70 2.56 -5.06
CA GLU A 18 -1.08 3.84 -5.64
C GLU A 18 -0.69 5.00 -4.72
N MET A 19 -0.92 4.87 -3.41
CA MET A 19 -0.49 5.87 -2.42
C MET A 19 1.03 6.06 -2.42
N VAL A 20 1.83 4.98 -2.54
CA VAL A 20 3.29 5.11 -2.71
C VAL A 20 3.61 6.04 -3.90
N ARG A 21 3.03 5.75 -5.07
CA ARG A 21 3.30 6.52 -6.29
C ARG A 21 2.87 7.98 -6.15
N ASP A 22 1.72 8.23 -5.54
CA ASP A 22 1.19 9.57 -5.36
C ASP A 22 2.04 10.38 -4.38
N TYR A 23 2.34 9.83 -3.21
CA TYR A 23 3.19 10.48 -2.22
C TYR A 23 4.61 10.76 -2.77
N GLU A 24 5.23 9.81 -3.48
CA GLU A 24 6.52 10.03 -4.14
C GLU A 24 6.45 11.13 -5.21
N LYS A 25 5.38 11.15 -6.02
CA LYS A 25 5.19 12.15 -7.06
C LYS A 25 4.98 13.55 -6.48
N HIS A 26 4.24 13.65 -5.38
CA HIS A 26 3.94 14.93 -4.73
C HIS A 26 5.11 15.47 -3.91
N SER A 27 5.84 14.62 -3.18
CA SER A 27 7.04 15.03 -2.43
C SER A 27 8.11 15.67 -3.34
N LYS A 28 8.18 15.29 -4.61
CA LYS A 28 9.09 15.88 -5.62
C LYS A 28 8.64 17.25 -6.14
N LYS A 29 7.36 17.63 -5.95
CA LYS A 29 6.77 18.87 -6.46
C LYS A 29 6.55 19.93 -5.37
N ILE A 30 6.38 19.50 -4.14
CA ILE A 30 6.15 20.36 -2.98
C ILE A 30 7.46 21.10 -2.65
N ARG A 31 7.37 22.42 -2.45
CA ARG A 31 8.52 23.27 -2.08
C ARG A 31 8.70 23.39 -0.57
N ASP A 32 7.61 23.26 0.18
CA ASP A 32 7.65 23.21 1.63
C ASP A 32 8.42 21.96 2.07
N THR A 33 9.51 22.15 2.80
CA THR A 33 10.42 21.06 3.15
C THR A 33 9.79 20.09 4.15
N GLU A 34 9.04 20.60 5.12
CA GLU A 34 8.39 19.77 6.14
C GLU A 34 7.31 18.91 5.49
N VAL A 35 6.47 19.50 4.64
CA VAL A 35 5.42 18.76 3.93
C VAL A 35 6.02 17.77 2.93
N ALA A 36 7.11 18.13 2.23
CA ALA A 36 7.78 17.22 1.31
C ALA A 36 8.40 16.01 2.02
N LEU A 37 8.94 16.19 3.23
CA LEU A 37 9.48 15.10 4.05
C LEU A 37 8.37 14.19 4.56
N ALA A 38 7.27 14.75 5.08
CA ALA A 38 6.12 13.95 5.51
C ALA A 38 5.57 13.06 4.37
N PHE A 39 5.52 13.60 3.15
CA PHE A 39 5.08 12.81 1.99
C PHE A 39 6.07 11.68 1.65
N LYS A 40 7.38 11.86 1.85
CA LYS A 40 8.33 10.75 1.66
C LYS A 40 8.11 9.66 2.70
N GLU A 41 7.92 10.02 3.96
CA GLU A 41 7.62 9.09 5.05
C GLU A 41 6.33 8.29 4.76
N PHE A 42 5.27 8.96 4.31
CA PHE A 42 4.02 8.29 3.95
C PHE A 42 4.14 7.36 2.74
N ALA A 43 5.03 7.67 1.79
CA ALA A 43 5.33 6.75 0.70
C ALA A 43 5.98 5.46 1.23
N GLU A 44 6.94 5.56 2.15
CA GLU A 44 7.58 4.41 2.79
C GLU A 44 6.59 3.59 3.61
N GLU A 45 5.75 4.24 4.41
CA GLU A 45 4.69 3.60 5.19
C GLU A 45 3.68 2.85 4.31
N SER A 46 3.25 3.47 3.22
CA SER A 46 2.35 2.84 2.25
C SER A 46 3.00 1.62 1.58
N GLY A 47 4.32 1.69 1.34
CA GLY A 47 5.11 0.55 0.86
C GLY A 47 5.10 -0.61 1.87
N MET A 48 5.34 -0.32 3.14
CA MET A 48 5.28 -1.32 4.22
C MET A 48 3.88 -1.95 4.35
N GLN A 49 2.82 -1.14 4.20
CA GLN A 49 1.44 -1.63 4.20
C GLN A 49 1.21 -2.59 3.02
N ALA A 50 1.63 -2.23 1.80
CA ALA A 50 1.50 -3.08 0.62
C ALA A 50 2.22 -4.43 0.82
N THR A 51 3.45 -4.43 1.34
CA THR A 51 4.21 -5.66 1.63
C THR A 51 3.49 -6.54 2.66
N LYS A 52 3.04 -5.96 3.77
CA LYS A 52 2.31 -6.71 4.81
C LYS A 52 1.02 -7.33 4.27
N LEU A 53 0.27 -6.61 3.44
CA LEU A 53 -0.94 -7.11 2.81
C LEU A 53 -0.64 -8.24 1.81
N GLN A 54 0.45 -8.15 1.05
CA GLN A 54 0.90 -9.24 0.16
C GLN A 54 1.26 -10.51 0.94
N ASP A 55 1.91 -10.38 2.10
CA ASP A 55 2.26 -11.52 2.94
C ASP A 55 1.02 -12.18 3.54
N LEU A 56 0.02 -11.38 3.94
CA LEU A 56 -1.28 -11.89 4.40
C LEU A 56 -2.02 -12.62 3.29
N LEU A 57 -2.01 -12.08 2.06
CA LEU A 57 -2.61 -12.73 0.90
C LEU A 57 -1.97 -14.09 0.62
N LYS A 58 -0.63 -14.16 0.58
CA LYS A 58 0.12 -15.42 0.39
C LYS A 58 -0.21 -16.44 1.48
N LYS A 59 -0.30 -16.02 2.74
CA LYS A 59 -0.68 -16.90 3.87
C LYS A 59 -2.11 -17.42 3.72
N HIS A 60 -3.04 -16.57 3.32
CA HIS A 60 -4.44 -16.97 3.15
C HIS A 60 -4.62 -17.94 1.97
N GLU A 61 -3.97 -17.69 0.83
CA GLU A 61 -4.01 -18.57 -0.35
C GLU A 61 -3.33 -19.94 -0.07
N SER A 62 -2.26 -19.97 0.72
CA SER A 62 -1.61 -21.23 1.12
C SER A 62 -2.39 -22.04 2.16
N GLN A 63 -3.21 -21.39 3.00
CA GLN A 63 -4.09 -22.06 3.96
C GLN A 63 -5.35 -22.67 3.30
N GLY A 64 -5.76 -22.18 2.14
CA GLY A 64 -6.89 -22.71 1.36
C GLY A 64 -6.56 -23.92 0.47
N SER A 65 -5.30 -24.38 0.45
CA SER A 65 -4.85 -25.56 -0.32
C SER A 65 -4.77 -26.85 0.53
N LYS A 66 -5.52 -26.93 1.64
CA LYS A 66 -5.69 -28.14 2.45
C LYS A 66 -7.14 -28.60 2.46
#